data_AF-B0TGS4-F1
#
_entry.id   AF-B0TGS4-F1
#
_cell.length_a   1.000
_cell.length_b   1.000
_cell.length_c   1.000
_cell.angle_alpha   90.00
_cell.angle_beta   90.00
_cell.angle_gamma   90.00
#
_symmetry.space_group_name_H-M   'P 1'
#
loop_
_entity.id
_entity.type
_entity.pdbx_description
1 polymer ?
#
loop_
_entity_poly.entity_id
_entity_poly.type
_entity_poly.pdbx_seq_one_letter_code
_entity_poly.pdbx_strand_id
1 'polypeptide(L)' 'MNQPSLDKLMEKVDSKYTLVVLAAKRARALVEKQAPLVSVAKSAKPVSIALHEIVDGKVSYRQAKGGIK' A
#
# COMPACT_ATOMS: atom_id res chain seq x y z
N MET A 1 -3.41 2.13 -17.86
CA MET A 1 -3.04 2.43 -16.45
C MET A 1 -1.65 1.89 -16.23
N ASN A 2 -0.65 2.77 -16.11
CA ASN A 2 0.72 2.35 -15.81
C ASN A 2 0.73 1.81 -14.39
N GLN A 3 0.76 0.49 -14.24
CA GLN A 3 0.95 -0.13 -12.93
C GLN A 3 2.23 0.45 -12.32
N PRO A 4 2.22 0.82 -11.03
CA PRO A 4 3.46 1.16 -10.35
C PRO A 4 4.45 0.01 -10.54
N SER A 5 5.64 0.32 -11.05
CA SER A 5 6.69 -0.67 -11.25
C SER A 5 7.01 -1.32 -9.90
N LEU A 6 7.06 -2.65 -9.88
CA LEU A 6 7.33 -3.41 -8.66
C LEU A 6 8.60 -2.90 -7.96
N ASP A 7 9.60 -2.48 -8.73
CA ASP A 7 10.86 -1.95 -8.20
C ASP A 7 10.64 -0.71 -7.32
N LYS A 8 9.78 0.23 -7.74
CA LYS A 8 9.46 1.43 -6.95
C LYS A 8 8.69 1.11 -5.68
N LEU A 9 7.86 0.06 -5.72
CA LEU A 9 7.16 -0.43 -4.53
C LEU A 9 8.15 -1.06 -3.55
N MET A 10 9.10 -1.85 -4.07
CA MET A 10 10.14 -2.51 -3.28
C MET A 10 11.10 -1.52 -2.62
N GLU A 11 11.34 -0.35 -3.19
CA GLU A 11 12.08 0.75 -2.52
C GLU A 11 11.38 1.28 -1.25
N LYS A 12 10.09 1.02 -1.08
CA LYS A 12 9.28 1.49 0.06
C LYS A 12 9.00 0.41 1.11
N VAL A 13 9.33 -0.85 0.82
CA VAL A 13 8.95 -2.00 1.66
C VAL A 13 10.07 -3.04 1.71
N ASP A 14 10.32 -3.61 2.88
CA ASP A 14 11.45 -4.54 3.11
C ASP A 14 11.32 -5.86 2.34
N SER A 15 10.09 -6.26 1.99
CA SER A 15 9.86 -7.53 1.31
C SER A 15 8.57 -7.53 0.49
N LYS A 16 8.51 -8.44 -0.49
CA LYS A 16 7.28 -8.70 -1.26
C LYS A 16 6.12 -9.13 -0.35
N TYR A 17 6.40 -9.88 0.72
CA TYR A 17 5.38 -10.26 1.69
C TYR A 17 4.81 -9.03 2.41
N THR A 18 5.68 -8.15 2.88
CA THR A 18 5.29 -6.86 3.50
C THR A 18 4.45 -6.04 2.53
N LEU A 19 4.86 -5.94 1.26
CA LEU A 19 4.11 -5.24 0.22
C LEU A 19 2.68 -5.78 0.08
N VAL A 20 2.53 -7.10 -0.08
CA VAL A 20 1.22 -7.74 -0.26
C VAL A 20 0.34 -7.53 0.96
N VAL A 21 0.87 -7.74 2.16
CA VAL A 21 0.11 -7.56 3.40
C VAL A 21 -0.29 -6.09 3.61
N LEU A 22 0.63 -5.15 3.36
CA LEU A 22 0.36 -3.72 3.48
C LEU A 22 -0.71 -3.26 2.49
N ALA A 23 -0.55 -3.64 1.22
CA ALA A 23 -1.49 -3.32 0.16
C ALA A 23 -2.88 -3.93 0.45
N ALA A 24 -2.95 -5.18 0.93
CA ALA A 24 -4.21 -5.83 1.27
C ALA A 24 -4.91 -5.13 2.46
N LYS A 25 -4.18 -4.81 3.53
CA LYS A 25 -4.71 -4.08 4.68
C LYS A 25 -5.25 -2.70 4.27
N ARG A 26 -4.48 -1.96 3.47
CA ARG A 26 -4.91 -0.64 3.00
C ARG A 26 -6.09 -0.72 2.04
N ALA A 27 -6.08 -1.68 1.11
CA ALA A 27 -7.19 -1.92 0.20
C ALA A 27 -8.49 -2.25 0.96
N ARG A 28 -8.40 -3.02 2.05
CA ARG A 28 -9.56 -3.27 2.91
C ARG A 28 -10.07 -1.97 3.53
N ALA A 29 -9.18 -1.14 4.04
CA ALA A 29 -9.55 0.15 4.61
C ALA A 29 -10.29 1.06 3.61
N LEU A 30 -9.88 1.05 2.34
CA LEU A 30 -10.56 1.76 1.26
C LEU A 30 -11.96 1.19 0.95
N VAL A 31 -12.13 -0.14 1.05
CA VAL A 31 -13.46 -0.78 0.93
C VAL A 31 -14.36 -0.39 2.10
N GLU A 32 -13.82 -0.25 3.31
CA GLU A 32 -14.51 0.27 4.50
C GLU A 32 -14.74 1.79 4.46
N LYS A 33 -14.78 2.39 3.26
CA LYS A 33 -15.06 3.81 3.00
C LYS A 33 -14.03 4.81 3.55
N GLN A 34 -12.79 4.38 3.83
CA GLN A 34 -11.73 5.35 4.06
C GLN A 34 -11.40 6.11 2.78
N ALA A 35 -11.10 7.40 2.93
CA ALA A 35 -10.69 8.24 1.81
C ALA A 35 -9.31 7.80 1.26
N PRO A 36 -9.14 7.77 -0.07
CA PRO A 36 -7.82 7.72 -0.68
C PRO A 36 -6.97 8.93 -0.27
N LEU A 37 -5.68 8.68 -0.04
CA LEU A 37 -4.67 9.70 0.29
C LEU A 37 -4.01 10.29 -0.97
N VAL A 38 -4.29 9.70 -2.13
CA VAL A 38 -3.76 10.10 -3.44
C VAL A 38 -4.93 10.33 -4.39
N SER A 39 -4.73 11.23 -5.36
CA SER A 39 -5.70 11.44 -6.43
C SER A 39 -5.68 10.25 -7.38
N VAL A 40 -6.77 9.50 -7.39
CA VAL A 40 -6.98 8.31 -8.25
C VAL A 40 -8.29 8.45 -9.00
N ALA A 41 -8.38 7.81 -10.16
CA ALA A 41 -9.63 7.73 -10.90
C ALA A 41 -10.72 7.09 -10.01
N LYS A 42 -11.97 7.59 -10.10
CA LYS A 42 -13.11 7.04 -9.34
C LYS A 42 -13.35 5.54 -9.60
N SER A 43 -12.90 5.03 -10.74
CA SER A 43 -12.98 3.62 -11.14
C SER A 43 -11.78 2.77 -10.73
N ALA A 44 -10.80 3.34 -10.02
CA ALA A 44 -9.63 2.60 -9.59
C ALA A 44 -10.01 1.53 -8.54
N LYS A 45 -9.50 0.32 -8.73
CA LYS A 45 -9.71 -0.77 -7.78
C LYS A 45 -9.01 -0.43 -6.44
N PRO A 46 -9.58 -0.79 -5.28
CA PRO A 46 -8.98 -0.51 -3.97
C PRO A 46 -7.51 -0.94 -3.85
N VAL A 47 -7.15 -2.11 -4.41
CA VAL A 47 -5.76 -2.59 -4.44
C VAL A 47 -4.86 -1.68 -5.26
N SER A 48 -5.33 -1.19 -6.41
CA SER A 48 -4.57 -0.27 -7.25
C SER A 48 -4.30 1.04 -6.51
N ILE A 49 -5.31 1.58 -5.83
CA ILE A 49 -5.20 2.79 -5.02
C ILE A 49 -4.18 2.58 -3.90
N ALA A 50 -4.27 1.46 -3.17
CA ALA A 50 -3.34 1.11 -2.11
C ALA A 50 -1.88 1.04 -2.61
N LEU A 51 -1.64 0.44 -3.78
CA LEU A 51 -0.30 0.41 -4.37
C LEU A 51 0.20 1.81 -4.74
N HIS A 52 -0.65 2.69 -5.27
CA HIS A 52 -0.28 4.08 -5.55
C HIS A 52 0.07 4.85 -4.27
N GLU A 53 -0.70 4.67 -3.20
CA GLU A 53 -0.43 5.30 -1.91
C GLU A 53 0.89 4.81 -1.29
N ILE A 54 1.23 3.53 -1.47
CA ILE A 54 2.52 2.97 -1.03
C ILE A 54 3.67 3.58 -1.83
N VAL A 55 3.56 3.68 -3.16
CA VAL A 55 4.60 4.34 -3.99
C VAL A 55 4.80 5.79 -3.60
N ASP A 56 3.72 6.52 -3.36
CA ASP A 56 3.75 7.93 -2.95
C ASP A 56 4.19 8.13 -1.47
N GLY A 57 4.46 7.03 -0.76
CA GLY A 57 4.91 7.06 0.64
C GLY A 57 3.84 7.55 1.62
N LYS A 58 2.57 7.54 1.22
CA LYS A 58 1.42 7.90 2.07
C LYS A 58 1.01 6.78 3.02
N VAL A 59 1.39 5.55 2.70
CA VAL A 59 1.10 4.35 3.48
C VAL A 59 2.40 3.67 3.88
N SER A 60 2.63 3.60 5.17
CA SER A 60 3.83 3.01 5.78
C SER A 60 3.43 1.93 6.79
N TYR A 61 4.34 1.00 7.07
CA TYR A 61 4.17 -0.03 8.09
C TYR A 61 5.17 0.20 9.21
N ARG A 62 4.79 -0.18 10.43
CA ARG A 62 5.75 -0.34 11.52
C ARG A 62 6.07 -1.81 11.62
N GLN A 63 7.34 -2.16 11.45
CA GLN A 63 7.80 -3.44 11.97
C GLN A 63 7.79 -3.34 13.49
N ALA A 64 7.16 -4.30 14.16
CA ALA A 64 7.36 -4.51 15.59
C ALA A 64 8.80 -5.02 15.78
N LYS A 65 9.79 -4.11 15.69
CA LYS A 65 11.16 -4.40 16.09
C LYS A 65 11.15 -4.58 17.60
N GLY A 66 11.00 -5.81 18.07
CA GLY A 66 11.32 -6.18 19.46
C GLY A 66 10.16 -6.80 20.24
N GLY A 67 9.73 -8.00 19.86
CA GLY A 67 8.69 -8.71 20.61
C GLY A 67 8.82 -10.23 20.60
N ILE A 68 10.00 -10.78 20.85
CA ILE A 68 10.20 -11.96 21.71
C ILE A 68 11.62 -11.82 22.29
N LYS A 69 11.73 -11.43 23.55
CA LYS A 69 12.79 -11.89 24.45
C LYS A 69 12.08 -12.59 25.60
#